data_AF-A0ABD0QV59-F1
#
_entry.id   AF-A0ABD0QV59-F1
#
_cell.length_a   1.000
_cell.length_b   1.000
_cell.length_c   1.000
_cell.angle_alpha   90.00
_cell.angle_beta   90.00
_cell.angle_gamma   90.00
#
_symmetry.space_group_name_H-M   'P 1'
#
loop_
_entity.id
_entity.type
_entity.pdbx_description
1 polymer ?
#
loop_
_entity_poly.entity_id
_entity_poly.type
_entity_poly.pdbx_seq_one_letter_code
_entity_poly.pdbx_strand_id
1 'polypeptide(L)'
;LKLEAMEMQIHELLERQAELRERRATLESSWVPCTQDAIFSGVLHSGARTPQTLGAAAAEDASQAPGEDLTPSSASSLRDPHPERNAVNVGDSIVWYVRATLPKGKVHTHCFLGARVLNVSAQIPTILKDGKSVGMIVLHAGVNDTKLRQTEVLKRDFSSLIETIRSTSPATRIIVSAPLPT
;
A
#
# COMPACT_ATOMS: atom_id res chain seq x y z
N LEU A 1 45.38 -8.47 32.86
CA LEU A 1 44.37 -9.56 32.76
C LEU A 1 42.94 -9.07 32.49
N LYS A 2 42.17 -8.51 33.44
CA LYS A 2 40.77 -8.09 33.15
C LYS A 2 40.65 -6.88 32.22
N LEU A 3 41.57 -5.91 32.34
CA LEU A 3 41.52 -4.68 31.53
C LEU A 3 41.93 -4.95 30.07
N GLU A 4 43.01 -5.68 29.86
CA GLU A 4 43.49 -6.08 28.53
C GLU A 4 42.45 -6.92 27.76
N ALA A 5 41.69 -7.77 28.44
CA ALA A 5 40.61 -8.54 27.82
C ALA A 5 39.45 -7.65 27.34
N MET A 6 39.13 -6.58 28.08
CA MET A 6 38.11 -5.61 27.67
C MET A 6 38.60 -4.74 26.52
N GLU A 7 39.86 -4.31 26.53
CA GLU A 7 40.45 -3.52 25.44
C GLU A 7 40.46 -4.32 24.13
N MET A 8 40.78 -5.61 24.20
CA MET A 8 40.71 -6.51 23.05
C MET A 8 39.27 -6.69 22.53
N GLN A 9 38.29 -6.82 23.42
CA GLN A 9 36.87 -6.84 23.03
C GLN A 9 36.43 -5.54 22.38
N ILE A 10 36.88 -4.38 22.87
CA ILE A 10 36.54 -3.07 22.27
C ILE A 10 37.12 -2.97 20.86
N HIS A 11 38.36 -3.41 20.64
CA HIS A 11 38.95 -3.43 19.30
C HIS A 11 38.22 -4.37 18.35
N GLU A 12 37.90 -5.59 18.77
CA GLU A 12 37.14 -6.55 17.94
C GLU A 12 35.76 -5.99 17.56
N LEU A 13 35.10 -5.29 18.49
CA LEU A 13 33.78 -4.72 18.27
C LEU A 13 33.83 -3.52 17.32
N LEU A 14 34.88 -2.70 17.40
CA LEU A 14 35.12 -1.59 16.48
C LEU A 14 35.45 -2.09 15.07
N GLU A 15 36.22 -3.16 14.95
CA GLU A 15 36.57 -3.79 13.67
C GLU A 15 35.33 -4.38 13.00
N ARG A 16 34.50 -5.14 13.74
CA ARG A 16 33.21 -5.63 13.22
C ARG A 16 32.27 -4.49 12.83
N GLN A 17 32.26 -3.41 13.59
CA GLN A 17 31.48 -2.22 13.28
C GLN A 17 31.94 -1.54 11.97
N ALA A 18 33.24 -1.54 11.67
CA ALA A 18 33.77 -1.04 10.39
C ALA A 18 33.38 -1.96 9.23
N GLU A 19 33.54 -3.28 9.41
CA GLU A 19 33.17 -4.29 8.41
C GLU A 19 31.67 -4.21 8.05
N LEU A 20 30.80 -4.04 9.06
CA LEU A 20 29.36 -3.90 8.83
C LEU A 20 29.00 -2.61 8.09
N ARG A 21 29.74 -1.51 8.33
CA ARG A 21 29.54 -0.26 7.57
C ARG A 21 29.96 -0.41 6.12
N GLU A 22 31.08 -1.08 5.86
CA GLU A 22 31.55 -1.34 4.50
C GLU A 22 30.59 -2.27 3.74
N ARG A 23 30.13 -3.35 4.38
CA ARG A 23 29.11 -4.24 3.79
C ARG A 23 27.82 -3.51 3.47
N ARG A 24 27.38 -2.57 4.32
CA ARG A 24 26.24 -1.71 4.03
C ARG A 24 26.50 -0.82 2.81
N ALA A 25 27.65 -0.16 2.73
CA ALA A 25 28.01 0.68 1.59
C ALA A 25 28.09 -0.11 0.27
N THR A 26 28.66 -1.32 0.30
CA THR A 26 28.70 -2.22 -0.87
C THR A 26 27.30 -2.62 -1.30
N LEU A 27 26.45 -3.01 -0.36
CA LEU A 27 25.04 -3.30 -0.65
C LEU A 27 24.36 -2.09 -1.26
N GLU A 28 24.45 -0.91 -0.64
CA GLU A 28 23.89 0.36 -1.11
C GLU A 28 24.38 0.74 -2.52
N SER A 29 25.66 0.50 -2.83
CA SER A 29 26.24 0.76 -4.16
C SER A 29 25.81 -0.23 -5.24
N SER A 30 25.39 -1.44 -4.86
CA SER A 30 24.92 -2.47 -5.79
C SER A 30 23.46 -2.29 -6.21
N TRP A 31 22.72 -1.39 -5.55
CA TRP A 31 21.35 -1.04 -5.91
C TRP A 31 21.34 -0.15 -7.16
N VAL A 32 21.18 -0.78 -8.32
CA VAL A 32 20.68 -0.09 -9.51
C VAL A 32 19.23 0.30 -9.26
N PRO A 33 18.82 1.58 -9.44
CA PRO A 33 17.41 1.96 -9.40
C PRO A 33 16.71 1.29 -10.59
N CYS A 34 16.15 0.10 -10.37
CA CYS A 34 15.28 -0.52 -11.35
C CYS A 34 13.98 0.29 -11.34
N THR A 35 13.73 1.05 -12.41
CA THR A 35 12.50 1.81 -12.64
C THR A 35 11.30 0.86 -12.58
N GLN A 36 10.69 0.76 -11.40
CA GLN A 36 9.44 0.03 -11.19
C GLN A 36 8.26 0.99 -11.40
N ASP A 37 8.01 1.32 -12.67
CA ASP A 37 6.83 2.10 -13.07
C ASP A 37 5.57 1.23 -13.30
N ALA A 38 5.61 -0.07 -13.00
CA ALA A 38 4.60 -1.00 -13.52
C ALA A 38 3.48 -1.45 -12.54
N ILE A 39 3.51 -1.13 -11.24
CA ILE A 39 2.55 -1.78 -10.31
C ILE A 39 1.30 -0.94 -10.00
N PHE A 40 1.31 0.39 -10.17
CA PHE A 40 0.21 1.23 -9.63
C PHE A 40 -0.78 1.81 -10.66
N SER A 41 -0.53 1.73 -11.97
CA SER A 41 -1.43 2.32 -12.98
C SER A 41 -2.70 1.51 -13.26
N GLY A 42 -2.76 0.23 -12.89
CA GLY A 42 -3.89 -0.66 -13.23
C GLY A 42 -5.14 -0.52 -12.34
N VAL A 43 -5.04 0.09 -11.16
CA VAL A 43 -6.14 0.09 -10.16
C VAL A 43 -7.11 1.27 -10.32
N LEU A 44 -6.84 2.18 -11.27
CA LEU A 44 -7.64 3.38 -11.51
C LEU A 44 -8.70 3.25 -12.63
N HIS A 45 -8.81 2.11 -13.33
CA HIS A 45 -9.72 1.97 -14.49
C HIS A 45 -10.73 0.81 -14.46
N SER A 46 -11.07 0.24 -13.30
CA SER A 46 -12.16 -0.76 -13.25
C SER A 46 -13.39 -0.19 -12.55
N GLY A 47 -14.16 0.57 -13.32
CA GLY A 47 -15.57 0.85 -13.04
C GLY A 47 -16.45 -0.16 -13.80
N ALA A 48 -17.53 -0.58 -13.13
CA ALA A 48 -18.64 -1.40 -13.63
C ALA A 48 -18.40 -2.92 -13.79
N ARG A 49 -18.82 -3.67 -12.77
CA ARG A 49 -19.64 -4.88 -12.98
C ARG A 49 -20.51 -5.14 -11.74
N THR A 50 -21.80 -4.86 -11.89
CA THR A 50 -22.89 -5.28 -11.01
C THR A 50 -23.05 -6.81 -11.04
N PRO A 51 -23.37 -7.49 -9.92
CA PRO A 51 -23.62 -8.92 -9.93
C PRO A 51 -25.08 -9.20 -10.33
N GLN A 52 -25.30 -10.13 -11.26
CA GLN A 52 -26.61 -10.74 -11.48
C GLN A 52 -26.53 -12.25 -11.28
N THR A 53 -27.42 -12.74 -10.41
CA THR A 53 -27.66 -14.13 -10.04
C THR A 53 -28.56 -14.82 -11.08
N LEU A 54 -28.28 -16.10 -11.36
CA LEU A 54 -29.02 -17.01 -12.25
C LEU A 54 -30.49 -17.26 -11.86
N GLY A 55 -31.37 -17.44 -12.84
CA GLY A 55 -32.68 -18.09 -12.65
C GLY A 55 -33.73 -17.96 -13.78
N ALA A 56 -33.50 -18.65 -14.90
CA ALA A 56 -34.43 -19.30 -15.85
C ALA A 56 -35.90 -18.84 -16.15
N ALA A 57 -36.16 -18.70 -17.47
CA ALA A 57 -37.21 -19.33 -18.31
C ALA A 57 -38.51 -18.57 -18.72
N ALA A 58 -38.71 -18.61 -20.05
CA ALA A 58 -39.96 -18.72 -20.85
C ALA A 58 -40.67 -17.47 -21.45
N ALA A 59 -40.40 -17.27 -22.75
CA ALA A 59 -41.32 -17.20 -23.91
C ALA A 59 -42.25 -15.99 -24.22
N GLU A 60 -42.47 -15.85 -25.54
CA GLU A 60 -43.34 -14.95 -26.36
C GLU A 60 -42.80 -13.51 -26.60
N ASP A 61 -42.44 -13.01 -27.79
CA ASP A 61 -42.87 -13.06 -29.21
C ASP A 61 -43.43 -11.68 -29.68
N ALA A 62 -43.10 -11.34 -30.92
CA ALA A 62 -43.66 -10.32 -31.82
C ALA A 62 -43.29 -8.82 -31.69
N SER A 63 -42.36 -8.42 -32.59
CA SER A 63 -42.60 -7.47 -33.70
C SER A 63 -42.01 -6.04 -33.71
N GLN A 64 -41.34 -5.79 -34.85
CA GLN A 64 -41.17 -4.56 -35.65
C GLN A 64 -40.02 -3.54 -35.35
N ALA A 65 -39.08 -3.45 -36.30
CA ALA A 65 -38.14 -2.33 -36.56
C ALA A 65 -38.71 -1.40 -37.67
N PRO A 66 -38.00 -0.41 -38.29
CA PRO A 66 -36.68 0.20 -38.04
C PRO A 66 -36.67 1.76 -38.14
N GLY A 67 -35.52 2.41 -37.88
CA GLY A 67 -35.30 3.82 -38.25
C GLY A 67 -34.07 4.45 -37.59
N GLU A 68 -33.18 5.00 -38.40
CA GLU A 68 -31.77 5.32 -38.13
C GLU A 68 -31.61 6.83 -37.86
N ASP A 69 -30.75 7.25 -36.93
CA ASP A 69 -29.89 8.42 -37.18
C ASP A 69 -28.69 8.49 -36.20
N LEU A 70 -27.53 8.81 -36.76
CA LEU A 70 -26.23 8.94 -36.09
C LEU A 70 -25.96 10.42 -35.86
N THR A 71 -25.70 10.85 -34.62
CA THR A 71 -24.72 11.92 -34.31
C THR A 71 -24.40 11.99 -32.81
N PRO A 72 -23.15 12.31 -32.44
CA PRO A 72 -22.60 11.99 -31.14
C PRO A 72 -23.02 12.99 -30.08
N SER A 73 -23.64 12.45 -29.02
CA SER A 73 -23.91 13.17 -27.77
C SER A 73 -22.62 13.79 -27.26
N SER A 74 -22.62 15.11 -27.15
CA SER A 74 -21.56 15.89 -26.55
C SER A 74 -21.17 15.25 -25.22
N ALA A 75 -19.92 14.79 -25.14
CA ALA A 75 -19.29 14.36 -23.91
C ALA A 75 -19.26 15.56 -22.95
N SER A 76 -20.35 15.75 -22.20
CA SER A 76 -20.29 16.42 -20.92
C SER A 76 -19.43 15.53 -20.04
N SER A 77 -18.12 15.78 -20.11
CA SER A 77 -17.14 15.33 -19.15
C SER A 77 -17.78 15.51 -17.78
N LEU A 78 -18.19 14.39 -17.19
CA LEU A 78 -18.54 14.25 -15.79
C LEU A 78 -17.25 14.60 -15.05
N ARG A 79 -17.01 15.90 -14.90
CA ARG A 79 -15.96 16.44 -14.06
C ARG A 79 -16.39 16.07 -12.67
N ASP A 80 -15.96 14.89 -12.24
CA ASP A 80 -16.03 14.49 -10.85
C ASP A 80 -15.37 15.64 -10.05
N PRO A 81 -16.13 16.41 -9.26
CA PRO A 81 -15.56 17.42 -8.39
C PRO A 81 -15.00 16.66 -7.19
N HIS A 82 -14.01 15.80 -7.44
CA HIS A 82 -13.35 15.11 -6.37
C HIS A 82 -12.54 16.17 -5.63
N PRO A 83 -12.85 16.46 -4.35
CA PRO A 83 -12.01 17.35 -3.55
C PRO A 83 -10.58 16.79 -3.60
N GLU A 84 -9.57 17.65 -3.52
CA GLU A 84 -8.17 17.22 -3.49
C GLU A 84 -7.94 16.28 -2.30
N ARG A 85 -8.08 14.97 -2.52
CA ARG A 85 -7.92 13.98 -1.46
C ARG A 85 -6.47 13.53 -1.43
N ASN A 86 -5.86 13.64 -0.26
CA ASN A 86 -4.51 13.17 -0.07
C ASN A 86 -4.49 11.63 -0.01
N ALA A 87 -3.37 11.04 -0.42
CA ALA A 87 -3.10 9.63 -0.14
C ALA A 87 -2.03 9.48 0.91
N VAL A 88 -2.09 8.36 1.61
CA VAL A 88 -1.10 7.97 2.60
C VAL A 88 -0.56 6.60 2.23
N ASN A 89 0.76 6.49 2.12
CA ASN A 89 1.45 5.20 2.02
C ASN A 89 2.01 4.84 3.39
N VAL A 90 1.66 3.67 3.92
CA VAL A 90 2.11 3.22 5.24
C VAL A 90 2.65 1.81 5.13
N GLY A 91 3.83 1.57 5.69
CA GLY A 91 4.39 0.24 5.63
C GLY A 91 5.74 0.08 6.28
N ASP A 92 6.34 -1.07 6.01
CA ASP A 92 7.69 -1.41 6.43
C ASP A 92 8.77 -0.69 5.59
N SER A 93 10.00 -1.19 5.62
CA SER A 93 11.12 -0.61 4.86
C SER A 93 10.86 -0.47 3.36
N ILE A 94 9.95 -1.26 2.77
CA ILE A 94 9.70 -1.21 1.33
C ILE A 94 9.07 0.12 0.93
N VAL A 95 8.20 0.71 1.76
CA VAL A 95 7.54 1.98 1.41
C VAL A 95 8.50 3.16 1.38
N TRP A 96 9.68 3.06 1.99
CA TRP A 96 10.73 4.09 1.94
C TRP A 96 11.11 4.44 0.50
N TYR A 97 11.14 3.44 -0.37
CA TYR A 97 11.59 3.58 -1.76
C TYR A 97 10.44 3.90 -2.73
N VAL A 98 9.19 3.96 -2.24
CA VAL A 98 8.03 4.25 -3.09
C VAL A 98 7.90 5.74 -3.32
N ARG A 99 8.09 6.16 -4.57
CA ARG A 99 7.80 7.51 -5.04
C ARG A 99 6.45 7.53 -5.73
N ALA A 100 5.41 7.91 -4.98
CA ALA A 100 4.06 8.03 -5.52
C ALA A 100 3.67 9.51 -5.67
N THR A 101 3.08 9.86 -6.80
CA THR A 101 2.54 11.19 -7.09
C THR A 101 1.09 11.06 -7.53
N LEU A 102 0.22 11.94 -7.04
CA LEU A 102 -1.15 12.05 -7.51
C LEU A 102 -1.29 13.25 -8.45
N PRO A 103 -2.13 13.17 -9.49
CA PRO A 103 -2.44 14.32 -10.35
C PRO A 103 -3.03 15.52 -9.57
N LYS A 104 -3.70 15.25 -8.45
CA LYS A 104 -4.26 16.23 -7.51
C LYS A 104 -4.06 15.75 -6.07
N GLY A 105 -3.72 16.66 -5.16
CA GLY A 105 -3.45 16.33 -3.75
C GLY A 105 -2.01 15.86 -3.48
N LYS A 106 -1.72 15.56 -2.21
CA LYS A 106 -0.39 15.14 -1.74
C LYS A 106 -0.38 13.67 -1.36
N VAL A 107 0.78 13.03 -1.54
CA VAL A 107 1.06 11.71 -0.98
C VAL A 107 1.98 11.87 0.23
N HIS A 108 1.57 11.32 1.36
CA HIS A 108 2.40 11.24 2.56
C HIS A 108 2.86 9.80 2.78
N THR A 109 4.16 9.58 2.95
CA THR A 109 4.71 8.25 3.18
C THR A 109 5.18 8.13 4.63
N HIS A 110 4.71 7.10 5.32
CA HIS A 110 5.11 6.72 6.67
C HIS A 110 5.79 5.35 6.62
N CYS A 111 7.12 5.35 6.72
CA CYS A 111 7.92 4.15 6.74
C CYS A 111 8.33 3.78 8.16
N PHE A 112 8.06 2.53 8.55
CA PHE A 112 8.44 1.97 9.83
C PHE A 112 9.36 0.76 9.63
N LEU A 113 10.67 0.97 9.77
CA LEU A 113 11.67 -0.07 9.51
C LEU A 113 11.46 -1.31 10.40
N GLY A 114 11.47 -2.50 9.79
CA GLY A 114 11.27 -3.76 10.50
C GLY A 114 9.87 -3.93 11.11
N ALA A 115 8.93 -3.03 10.81
CA ALA A 115 7.60 -3.07 11.40
C ALA A 115 6.83 -4.31 10.97
N ARG A 116 6.09 -4.84 11.94
CA ARG A 116 5.03 -5.83 11.76
C ARG A 116 3.69 -5.13 11.56
N VAL A 117 2.68 -5.89 11.10
CA VAL A 117 1.30 -5.37 10.91
C VAL A 117 0.76 -4.71 12.17
N LEU A 118 1.00 -5.31 13.33
CA LEU A 118 0.58 -4.76 14.62
C LEU A 118 1.24 -3.41 14.93
N ASN A 119 2.52 -3.23 14.57
CA ASN A 119 3.21 -1.95 14.75
C ASN A 119 2.60 -0.86 13.86
N VAL A 120 2.26 -1.20 12.61
CA VAL A 120 1.60 -0.29 11.68
C VAL A 120 0.21 0.10 12.19
N SER A 121 -0.57 -0.86 12.67
CA SER A 121 -1.91 -0.63 13.24
C SER A 121 -1.91 0.40 14.37
N ALA A 122 -0.95 0.32 15.28
CA ALA A 122 -0.82 1.27 16.39
C ALA A 122 -0.62 2.73 15.93
N GLN A 123 -0.08 2.96 14.73
CA GLN A 123 0.22 4.29 14.19
C GLN A 123 -0.93 4.88 13.36
N ILE A 124 -1.84 4.04 12.85
CA ILE A 124 -2.96 4.47 12.00
C ILE A 124 -3.79 5.59 12.61
N PRO A 125 -4.22 5.51 13.89
CA PRO A 125 -5.04 6.57 14.47
C PRO A 125 -4.33 7.93 14.42
N THR A 126 -3.02 7.96 14.71
CA THR A 126 -2.24 9.20 14.68
C THR A 126 -2.12 9.74 13.26
N ILE A 127 -1.83 8.87 12.28
CA ILE A 127 -1.66 9.27 10.88
C ILE A 127 -2.95 9.83 10.27
N LEU A 128 -4.11 9.27 10.64
CA LEU A 128 -5.41 9.65 10.08
C LEU A 128 -6.12 10.77 10.86
N LYS A 129 -5.72 11.06 12.10
CA LYS A 129 -6.34 12.11 12.94
C LYS A 129 -5.98 13.54 12.55
N ASP A 130 -4.99 13.73 11.67
CA ASP A 130 -4.41 15.04 11.32
C ASP A 130 -5.33 16.00 10.52
N GLY A 131 -6.65 15.77 10.49
CA GLY A 131 -7.64 16.69 9.90
C GLY A 131 -7.56 16.86 8.37
N LYS A 132 -6.61 16.18 7.72
CA LYS A 132 -6.48 16.12 6.26
C LYS A 132 -7.41 15.04 5.73
N SER A 133 -8.22 15.36 4.72
CA SER A 133 -9.05 14.38 4.04
C SER A 133 -8.17 13.36 3.31
N VAL A 134 -7.92 12.21 3.96
CA VAL A 134 -7.22 11.08 3.35
C VAL A 134 -8.22 10.29 2.52
N GLY A 135 -8.16 10.42 1.19
CA GLY A 135 -9.03 9.67 0.30
C GLY A 135 -8.64 8.21 0.16
N MET A 136 -7.36 7.93 0.36
CA MET A 136 -6.80 6.60 0.15
C MET A 136 -5.62 6.32 1.09
N ILE A 137 -5.59 5.12 1.63
CA ILE A 137 -4.42 4.58 2.33
C ILE A 137 -3.93 3.32 1.61
N VAL A 138 -2.63 3.27 1.34
CA VAL A 138 -1.93 2.11 0.81
C VAL A 138 -1.13 1.49 1.94
N LEU A 139 -1.34 0.21 2.18
CA LEU A 139 -0.68 -0.57 3.22
C LEU A 139 0.31 -1.54 2.59
N HIS A 140 1.55 -1.52 3.07
CA HIS A 140 2.58 -2.49 2.70
C HIS A 140 3.30 -3.00 3.95
N ALA A 141 2.86 -4.11 4.49
CA ALA A 141 3.46 -4.74 5.65
C ALA A 141 3.22 -6.25 5.59
N GLY A 142 3.87 -7.00 6.50
CA GLY A 142 3.67 -8.44 6.64
C GLY A 142 4.90 -9.27 6.30
N VAL A 143 5.89 -8.75 5.56
CA VAL A 143 7.14 -9.48 5.29
C VAL A 143 7.90 -9.80 6.59
N ASN A 144 7.82 -8.93 7.60
CA ASN A 144 8.45 -9.18 8.89
C ASN A 144 7.63 -10.15 9.77
N ASP A 145 6.32 -10.28 9.52
CA ASP A 145 5.45 -11.21 10.21
C ASP A 145 5.55 -12.63 9.67
N THR A 146 5.70 -12.79 8.35
CA THR A 146 5.82 -14.11 7.70
C THR A 146 7.04 -14.88 8.17
N LYS A 147 8.11 -14.18 8.59
CA LYS A 147 9.30 -14.78 9.24
C LYS A 147 8.95 -15.58 10.49
N LEU A 148 7.88 -15.21 11.19
CA LEU A 148 7.40 -15.91 12.40
C LEU A 148 6.55 -17.14 12.09
N ARG A 149 6.16 -17.36 10.81
CA ARG A 149 5.35 -18.51 10.35
C ARG A 149 4.02 -18.69 11.10
N GLN A 150 3.43 -17.60 11.58
CA GLN A 150 2.16 -17.58 12.32
C GLN A 150 1.04 -16.97 11.46
N THR A 151 0.51 -17.74 10.51
CA THR A 151 -0.47 -17.24 9.53
C THR A 151 -1.79 -16.81 10.16
N GLU A 152 -2.24 -17.48 11.21
CA GLU A 152 -3.52 -17.19 11.88
C GLU A 152 -3.41 -15.90 12.71
N VAL A 153 -2.23 -15.62 13.27
CA VAL A 153 -1.96 -14.36 13.98
C VAL A 153 -1.92 -13.22 12.98
N LEU A 154 -1.16 -13.38 11.89
CA LEU A 154 -1.05 -12.36 10.84
C LEU A 154 -2.41 -11.99 10.23
N LYS A 155 -3.28 -12.98 9.97
CA LYS A 155 -4.64 -12.73 9.47
C LYS A 155 -5.45 -11.87 10.46
N ARG A 156 -5.40 -12.18 11.76
CA ARG A 156 -6.10 -11.40 12.80
C ARG A 156 -5.56 -9.99 12.91
N ASP A 157 -4.25 -9.83 12.85
CA ASP A 157 -3.60 -8.51 12.92
C ASP A 157 -4.01 -7.64 11.72
N PHE A 158 -4.10 -8.23 10.52
CA PHE A 158 -4.63 -7.52 9.35
C PHE A 158 -6.11 -7.17 9.50
N SER A 159 -6.95 -8.08 9.98
CA SER A 159 -8.36 -7.77 10.25
C SER A 159 -8.51 -6.58 11.22
N SER A 160 -7.76 -6.60 12.32
CA SER A 160 -7.75 -5.52 13.32
C SER A 160 -7.23 -4.19 12.74
N LEU A 161 -6.21 -4.23 11.89
CA LEU A 161 -5.71 -3.05 11.17
C LEU A 161 -6.80 -2.44 10.27
N ILE A 162 -7.51 -3.25 9.48
CA ILE A 162 -8.59 -2.76 8.60
C ILE A 162 -9.75 -2.17 9.41
N GLU A 163 -10.13 -2.81 10.51
CA GLU A 163 -11.15 -2.29 11.43
C GLU A 163 -10.73 -0.95 12.05
N THR A 164 -9.47 -0.82 12.46
CA THR A 164 -8.91 0.43 13.00
C THR A 164 -8.97 1.57 11.99
N ILE A 165 -8.67 1.29 10.72
CA ILE A 165 -8.75 2.30 9.66
C ILE A 165 -10.21 2.71 9.44
N ARG A 166 -11.13 1.74 9.35
CA ARG A 166 -12.56 2.02 9.12
C ARG A 166 -13.19 2.79 10.28
N SER A 167 -12.79 2.52 11.52
CA SER A 167 -13.28 3.25 12.68
C SER A 167 -12.72 4.67 12.75
N THR A 168 -11.46 4.86 12.34
CA THR A 168 -10.81 6.18 12.35
C THR A 168 -11.25 7.06 11.18
N SER A 169 -11.39 6.48 9.98
CA SER A 169 -11.79 7.19 8.77
C SER A 169 -12.68 6.31 7.88
N PRO A 170 -14.02 6.36 8.09
CA PRO A 170 -14.96 5.52 7.35
C PRO A 170 -14.97 5.74 5.83
N ALA A 171 -14.59 6.94 5.38
CA ALA A 171 -14.61 7.33 3.97
C ALA A 171 -13.30 7.04 3.22
N THR A 172 -12.25 6.59 3.92
CA THR A 172 -10.94 6.32 3.31
C THR A 172 -10.96 4.99 2.57
N ARG A 173 -10.55 5.00 1.30
CA ARG A 173 -10.33 3.77 0.53
C ARG A 173 -9.06 3.07 1.01
N ILE A 174 -9.14 1.77 1.27
CA ILE A 174 -8.01 0.97 1.73
C ILE A 174 -7.48 0.11 0.58
N ILE A 175 -6.17 0.17 0.33
CA ILE A 175 -5.46 -0.73 -0.59
C ILE A 175 -4.41 -1.48 0.23
N VAL A 176 -4.48 -2.81 0.21
CA VAL A 176 -3.46 -3.66 0.80
C VAL A 176 -2.62 -4.23 -0.34
N SER A 177 -1.33 -3.96 -0.31
CA SER A 177 -0.38 -4.54 -1.26
C SER A 177 0.15 -5.86 -0.72
N ALA A 178 0.30 -6.85 -1.61
CA ALA A 178 0.90 -8.13 -1.24
C ALA A 178 2.38 -7.93 -0.89
N PRO A 179 2.93 -8.75 0.03
CA PRO A 179 4.36 -8.74 0.32
C PRO A 179 5.15 -9.03 -0.96
N LEU A 180 6.26 -8.32 -1.15
CA LEU A 180 7.17 -8.59 -2.27
C LEU A 180 7.86 -9.95 -2.10
N PRO A 181 8.21 -10.64 -3.20
CA PRO A 181 9.02 -11.86 -3.12
C PRO A 181 10.36 -11.60 -2.41
N THR A 182 10.76 -12.51 -1.53
CA THR A 182 12.02 -12.47 -0.75
C THR A 182 12.82 -13.74 -0.94
#